data_AF-D9PMQ2-F1
#
_entry.id   AF-D9PMQ2-F1
#
_cell.length_a   1.000
_cell.length_b   1.000
_cell.length_c   1.000
_cell.angle_alpha   90.00
_cell.angle_beta   90.00
_cell.angle_gamma   90.00
#
_symmetry.space_group_name_H-M   'P 1'
#
loop_
_entity.id
_entity.type
_entity.pdbx_description
1 polymer ?
#
loop_
_entity_poly.entity_id
_entity_poly.type
_entity_poly.pdbx_seq_one_letter_code
_entity_poly.pdbx_strand_id
1 'polypeptide(L)'
;MCTNCHKAGANEVYGAFEGAAFKSRSIQLKIDAATEIVRFDEKTLKVIDAGDAKKPDALKEIRKGHEARIAYVEKDGVKTATEIRFKGPIK
;
A
#
# COMPACT_ATOMS: atom_id res chain seq x y z
N MET A 1 -5.87 -2.23 13.45
CA MET A 1 -5.53 -0.81 13.23
C MET A 1 -6.85 -0.14 12.90
N CYS A 2 -7.48 0.49 13.90
CA CYS A 2 -8.89 0.84 13.81
C CYS A 2 -9.14 1.99 12.82
N THR A 3 -9.97 1.74 11.81
CA THR A 3 -10.45 2.73 10.84
C THR A 3 -11.26 3.87 11.47
N ASN A 4 -11.64 3.77 12.75
CA ASN A 4 -12.27 4.88 13.49
C ASN A 4 -11.30 6.01 13.86
N CYS A 5 -9.99 5.74 13.97
CA CYS A 5 -9.00 6.76 14.37
C CYS A 5 -8.08 7.19 13.20
N HIS A 6 -7.95 6.36 12.16
CA HIS A 6 -7.14 6.63 10.97
C HIS A 6 -8.05 6.78 9.75
N LYS A 7 -8.67 7.95 9.61
CA LYS A 7 -9.48 8.26 8.41
C LYS A 7 -8.55 8.31 7.20
N ALA A 8 -8.66 7.31 6.34
CA ALA A 8 -8.12 7.39 5.00
C ALA A 8 -8.79 8.58 4.27
N GLY A 9 -8.02 9.35 3.51
CA GLY A 9 -8.59 10.36 2.63
C GLY A 9 -9.45 9.71 1.54
N ALA A 10 -10.14 10.53 0.75
CA ALA A 10 -10.85 10.03 -0.42
C ALA A 10 -9.87 9.27 -1.33
N ASN A 11 -10.20 8.02 -1.67
CA ASN A 11 -9.36 7.11 -2.47
C ASN A 11 -8.02 6.71 -1.84
N GLU A 12 -8.01 6.48 -0.53
CA GLU A 12 -6.88 5.89 0.16
C GLU A 12 -7.29 4.68 0.99
N VAL A 13 -6.35 3.75 1.16
CA VAL A 13 -6.44 2.68 2.14
C VAL A 13 -5.22 2.68 3.03
N TYR A 14 -5.42 2.36 4.30
CA TYR A 14 -4.35 2.27 5.28
C TYR A 14 -4.43 0.94 6.01
N GLY A 15 -3.28 0.28 6.18
CA GLY A 15 -3.22 -1.03 6.81
C GLY A 15 -1.79 -1.49 7.03
N ALA A 16 -1.66 -2.72 7.51
CA ALA A 16 -0.36 -3.38 7.61
C ALA A 16 -0.05 -4.08 6.29
N PHE A 17 1.12 -3.81 5.72
CA PHE A 17 1.58 -4.45 4.49
C PHE A 17 1.83 -5.93 4.71
N GLU A 18 1.19 -6.78 3.93
CA GLU A 18 1.35 -8.23 4.01
C GLU A 18 2.29 -8.76 2.93
N GLY A 19 2.39 -8.05 1.80
CA GLY A 19 3.27 -8.40 0.70
C GLY A 19 2.83 -7.80 -0.63
N ALA A 20 3.71 -7.87 -1.63
CA ALA A 20 3.42 -7.53 -3.01
C ALA A 20 3.75 -8.71 -3.93
N ALA A 21 2.83 -9.06 -4.81
CA ALA A 21 2.99 -10.11 -5.81
C ALA A 21 3.10 -9.46 -7.19
N PHE A 22 4.31 -9.47 -7.77
CA PHE A 22 4.60 -8.82 -9.05
C PHE A 22 3.99 -9.55 -10.24
N LYS A 23 3.97 -10.89 -10.20
CA LYS A 23 3.36 -11.70 -11.28
C LYS A 23 1.88 -11.38 -11.47
N SER A 24 1.14 -11.24 -10.37
CA SER A 24 -0.25 -10.82 -10.41
C SER A 24 -0.39 -9.31 -10.45
N ARG A 25 0.61 -8.51 -10.06
CA ARG A 25 0.53 -7.05 -9.84
C ARG A 25 -0.51 -6.66 -8.78
N SER A 26 -0.37 -7.25 -7.60
CA SER A 26 -1.23 -6.98 -6.45
C SER A 26 -0.44 -6.71 -5.17
N ILE A 27 -0.91 -5.77 -4.37
CA ILE A 27 -0.45 -5.49 -3.00
C ILE A 27 -1.52 -5.98 -2.03
N GLN A 28 -1.10 -6.62 -0.96
CA GLN A 28 -1.97 -7.07 0.12
C GLN A 28 -1.78 -6.18 1.36
N LEU A 29 -2.89 -5.65 1.87
CA LEU A 29 -2.93 -4.93 3.13
C LEU A 29 -3.84 -5.65 4.10
N LYS A 30 -3.40 -5.84 5.34
CA LYS A 30 -4.27 -6.24 6.44
C LYS A 30 -4.90 -5.00 7.08
N ILE A 31 -6.22 -4.94 7.02
CA ILE A 31 -7.05 -3.89 7.62
C ILE A 31 -7.95 -4.58 8.64
N ASP A 32 -7.61 -4.42 9.92
CA ASP A 32 -8.23 -5.15 11.03
C ASP A 32 -8.22 -6.67 10.81
N ALA A 33 -9.40 -7.30 10.67
CA ALA A 33 -9.53 -8.73 10.41
C ALA A 33 -9.56 -9.09 8.92
N ALA A 34 -9.63 -8.10 8.02
CA ALA A 34 -9.74 -8.30 6.58
C ALA A 34 -8.39 -8.14 5.87
N THR A 35 -8.24 -8.83 4.74
CA THR A 35 -7.16 -8.61 3.78
C THR A 35 -7.73 -7.88 2.57
N GLU A 36 -7.25 -6.66 2.36
CA GLU A 36 -7.54 -5.86 1.18
C GLU A 36 -6.48 -6.15 0.10
N ILE A 37 -6.94 -6.32 -1.14
CA ILE A 37 -6.07 -6.53 -2.30
C ILE A 37 -6.18 -5.34 -3.23
N VAL A 38 -5.07 -4.64 -3.47
CA VAL A 38 -5.00 -3.49 -4.37
C VAL A 38 -4.14 -3.83 -5.58
N ARG A 39 -4.62 -3.55 -6.80
CA ARG A 39 -3.84 -3.74 -8.03
C ARG A 39 -2.76 -2.67 -8.15
N PHE A 40 -1.73 -2.89 -8.96
CA PHE A 40 -0.78 -1.83 -9.30
C PHE A 40 -0.22 -2.01 -10.71
N ASP A 41 0.44 -0.96 -11.22
CA ASP A 41 1.27 -1.03 -12.42
C ASP A 41 2.72 -0.68 -12.03
N GLU A 42 3.65 -1.60 -12.30
CA GLU A 42 5.07 -1.46 -12.01
C GLU A 42 5.71 -0.23 -12.68
N LYS A 43 5.14 0.28 -13.76
CA LYS A 43 5.69 1.43 -14.49
C LYS A 43 5.29 2.77 -13.89
N THR A 44 4.16 2.82 -13.17
CA THR A 44 3.55 4.08 -12.73
C THR A 44 3.41 4.18 -11.22
N LEU A 45 3.51 3.06 -10.50
CA LEU A 45 3.45 3.03 -9.04
C LEU A 45 4.59 3.84 -8.43
N LYS A 46 4.24 4.82 -7.61
CA LYS A 46 5.18 5.52 -6.74
C LYS A 46 5.34 4.75 -5.43
N VAL A 47 6.57 4.43 -5.06
CA VAL A 47 6.89 3.85 -3.75
C VAL A 47 7.65 4.88 -2.95
N ILE A 48 7.12 5.24 -1.78
CA ILE A 48 7.77 6.13 -0.82
C ILE A 48 8.05 5.33 0.45
N ASP A 49 9.32 5.22 0.83
CA ASP A 49 9.75 4.55 2.06
C ASP A 49 10.56 5.52 2.92
N ALA A 50 10.15 5.72 4.16
CA ALA A 50 10.73 6.69 5.08
C ALA A 50 10.83 8.14 4.53
N GLY A 51 10.01 8.48 3.53
CA GLY A 51 10.02 9.78 2.85
C GLY A 51 10.86 9.81 1.57
N ASP A 52 11.64 8.76 1.30
CA ASP A 52 12.44 8.63 0.10
C ASP A 52 11.68 7.91 -1.02
N ALA A 53 11.78 8.42 -2.24
CA ALA A 53 11.28 7.74 -3.41
C ALA A 53 12.12 6.50 -3.73
N LYS A 54 11.47 5.35 -3.86
CA LYS A 54 12.08 4.06 -4.21
C LYS A 54 11.49 3.52 -5.52
N LYS A 55 12.22 2.61 -6.14
CA LYS A 55 11.69 1.82 -7.25
C LYS A 55 10.64 0.82 -6.73
N PRO A 56 9.63 0.44 -7.54
CA PRO A 56 8.63 -0.55 -7.17
C PRO A 56 9.20 -1.86 -6.62
N ASP A 57 10.36 -2.31 -7.12
CA ASP A 57 11.06 -3.49 -6.62
C ASP A 57 11.37 -3.47 -5.11
N ALA A 58 11.48 -2.29 -4.49
CA ALA A 58 11.69 -2.17 -3.05
C ALA A 58 10.58 -2.84 -2.23
N LEU A 59 9.37 -3.01 -2.78
CA LEU A 59 8.28 -3.75 -2.14
C LEU A 59 8.63 -5.20 -1.79
N LYS A 60 9.63 -5.79 -2.44
CA LYS A 60 10.14 -7.14 -2.13
C LYS A 60 10.93 -7.18 -0.82
N GLU A 61 11.47 -6.05 -0.41
CA GLU A 61 12.35 -5.90 0.76
C GLU A 61 11.58 -5.37 1.99
N ILE A 62 10.39 -4.78 1.78
CA ILE A 62 9.55 -4.31 2.87
C ILE A 62 9.04 -5.49 3.70
N ARG A 63 9.26 -5.41 5.02
CA ARG A 63 8.85 -6.44 5.96
C ARG A 63 7.31 -6.49 6.08
N LYS A 64 6.76 -7.70 6.16
CA LYS A 64 5.36 -7.92 6.54
C LYS A 64 5.04 -7.28 7.90
N GLY A 65 3.85 -6.69 8.01
CA GLY A 65 3.36 -5.98 9.18
C GLY A 65 3.69 -4.49 9.20
N HIS A 66 4.49 -3.99 8.24
CA HIS A 66 4.86 -2.58 8.17
C HIS A 66 3.65 -1.73 7.80
N GLU A 67 3.39 -0.67 8.55
CA GLU A 67 2.31 0.27 8.25
C GLU A 67 2.48 0.92 6.87
N ALA A 68 1.44 0.81 6.05
CA ALA A 68 1.41 1.34 4.71
C ALA A 68 0.11 2.11 4.45
N ARG A 69 0.24 3.22 3.71
CA ARG A 69 -0.86 3.98 3.13
C ARG A 69 -0.78 3.85 1.62
N ILE A 70 -1.87 3.48 0.96
CA ILE A 70 -1.97 3.44 -0.49
C ILE A 70 -2.96 4.50 -0.94
N ALA A 71 -2.52 5.38 -1.83
CA ALA A 71 -3.42 6.16 -2.67
C ALA A 71 -3.76 5.34 -3.92
N TYR A 72 -5.03 5.30 -4.29
CA TYR A 72 -5.50 4.52 -5.42
C TYR A 72 -6.43 5.32 -6.32
N VAL A 73 -6.62 4.83 -7.53
CA VAL A 73 -7.76 5.16 -8.38
C VAL A 73 -8.66 3.93 -8.48
N GLU A 74 -9.97 4.15 -8.41
CA GLU A 74 -10.94 3.07 -8.58
C GLU A 74 -11.62 3.21 -9.92
N LYS A 75 -11.63 2.11 -10.68
CA LYS A 75 -12.34 2.02 -11.94
C LYS A 75 -12.96 0.64 -12.03
N ASP A 76 -14.25 0.59 -12.37
CA ASP A 76 -15.01 -0.68 -12.51
C ASP A 76 -14.92 -1.56 -11.25
N GLY A 77 -14.92 -0.95 -10.06
CA GLY A 77 -14.80 -1.64 -8.76
C GLY A 77 -13.40 -2.17 -8.44
N VAL A 78 -12.39 -1.85 -9.26
CA VAL A 78 -11.01 -2.29 -9.08
C VAL A 78 -10.15 -1.12 -8.59
N LYS A 79 -9.60 -1.26 -7.39
CA LYS A 79 -8.62 -0.31 -6.84
C LYS A 79 -7.25 -0.56 -7.45
N THR A 80 -6.67 0.47 -8.05
CA THR A 80 -5.32 0.47 -8.61
C THR A 80 -4.47 1.52 -7.90
N ALA A 81 -3.43 1.07 -7.21
CA ALA A 81 -2.50 1.92 -6.48
C ALA A 81 -1.74 2.87 -7.43
N THR A 82 -1.70 4.14 -7.06
CA THR A 82 -0.88 5.17 -7.72
C THR A 82 0.33 5.54 -6.86
N GLU A 83 0.19 5.46 -5.53
CA GLU A 83 1.28 5.62 -4.56
C GLU A 83 1.09 4.64 -3.41
N ILE A 84 2.18 4.04 -2.95
CA ILE A 84 2.27 3.38 -1.65
C ILE A 84 3.36 4.04 -0.81
N ARG A 85 3.01 4.36 0.44
CA ARG A 85 3.88 5.01 1.40
C ARG A 85 4.02 4.18 2.66
N PHE A 86 5.25 3.89 3.02
CA PHE A 86 5.61 3.28 4.30
C PHE A 86 6.10 4.36 5.25
N LYS A 87 5.65 4.31 6.51
CA LYS A 87 6.25 5.16 7.53
C LYS A 87 7.69 4.71 7.77
N GLY A 88 8.64 5.64 7.83
CA GLY A 88 9.98 5.32 8.33
C GLY A 88 9.91 4.85 9.79
N PRO A 89 11.02 4.29 10.33
CA PRO A 89 11.09 3.98 11.75
C PRO A 89 10.67 5.23 12.54
N ILE A 90 9.79 5.04 13.52
CA ILE A 90 9.43 6.10 14.46
C ILE A 90 10.74 6.47 15.18
N LYS A 91 11.19 7.72 15.00
CA LYS A 91 12.32 8.28 15.75
C LYS A 91 11.99 8.35 17.23
#